data_AF-A0AAV7M8M1-F1
#
_entry.id   AF-A0AAV7M8M1-F1
#
_cell.length_a   1.000
_cell.length_b   1.000
_cell.length_c   1.000
_cell.angle_alpha   90.00
_cell.angle_beta   90.00
_cell.angle_gamma   90.00
#
_symmetry.space_group_name_H-M   'P 1'
#
loop_
_entity.id
_entity.type
_entity.pdbx_description
1 polymer ?
#
loop_
_entity_poly.entity_id
_entity_poly.type
_entity_poly.pdbx_seq_one_letter_code
_entity_poly.pdbx_strand_id
1 'polypeptide(L)' 'FNKENKDTQEPYTFLPFGSGPRNCIGMRFALLSLKVGIVSLLQNFSFQICKQTP' A
#
# COMPACT_ATOMS: atom_id res chain seq x y z
N PHE A 1 0.58 6.24 8.43
CA PHE A 1 1.97 6.75 8.46
C PHE A 1 2.11 7.69 9.63
N ASN A 2 2.17 7.14 10.83
CA ASN A 2 2.45 7.93 12.01
C ASN A 2 3.93 8.40 11.92
N LYS A 3 4.18 9.70 12.03
CA LYS A 3 5.54 10.26 11.92
C LYS A 3 6.44 9.81 13.08
N GLU A 4 5.82 9.38 14.17
CA GLU A 4 6.47 9.01 15.44
C GLU A 4 7.28 7.71 15.36
N ASN A 5 7.00 6.82 14.40
CA ASN A 5 7.61 5.48 14.32
C ASN A 5 8.59 5.32 13.15
N LYS A 6 9.03 6.42 12.53
CA LYS A 6 9.99 6.34 11.41
C LYS A 6 11.40 5.98 11.87
N ASP A 7 11.82 6.45 13.05
CA ASP A 7 13.16 6.21 13.58
C ASP A 7 13.31 4.84 14.28
N THR A 8 12.20 4.19 14.65
CA THR A 8 12.17 2.87 15.32
C THR A 8 11.95 1.71 14.36
N GLN A 9 11.73 1.98 13.07
CA GLN A 9 11.43 0.94 12.11
C GLN A 9 12.72 0.25 11.67
N GLU A 10 12.90 -0.99 12.14
CA GLU A 10 14.02 -1.84 11.74
C GLU A 10 14.11 -1.94 10.21
N PRO A 11 15.31 -1.79 9.62
CA PRO A 11 15.49 -1.98 8.19
C PRO A 11 14.98 -3.35 7.74
N TYR A 12 14.39 -3.43 6.55
CA TYR A 12 13.91 -4.69 5.95
C TYR A 12 12.70 -5.37 6.64
N THR A 13 12.07 -4.76 7.66
CA THR A 13 10.84 -5.31 8.27
C THR A 13 9.64 -5.32 7.31
N PHE A 14 9.60 -4.39 6.35
CA PHE A 14 8.50 -4.29 5.38
C PHE A 14 9.05 -4.16 3.96
N LEU A 15 8.98 -5.26 3.19
CA LEU A 15 9.50 -5.37 1.82
C LEU A 15 8.43 -5.91 0.85
N PRO A 16 7.27 -5.24 0.70
CA PRO A 16 6.14 -5.76 -0.07
C PRO A 16 6.46 -5.98 -1.56
N PHE A 17 7.47 -5.29 -2.07
CA PHE A 17 7.95 -5.40 -3.45
C PHE A 17 9.38 -5.95 -3.55
N GLY A 18 9.97 -6.34 -2.42
CA GLY A 18 11.38 -6.72 -2.31
C GLY A 18 12.32 -5.52 -2.12
N SER A 19 13.61 -5.81 -2.12
CA SER A 19 14.72 -4.84 -2.08
C SER A 19 15.94 -5.41 -2.80
N GLY A 20 16.91 -4.55 -3.13
CA GLY A 20 18.13 -4.93 -3.84
C GLY A 20 17.94 -5.18 -5.35
N PRO A 21 18.88 -5.89 -6.01
CA PRO A 21 18.88 -6.06 -7.47
C PRO A 21 17.70 -6.89 -8.00
N ARG A 22 16.97 -7.58 -7.11
CA ARG A 22 15.78 -8.38 -7.42
C ARG A 22 14.49 -7.73 -6.90
N ASN A 23 14.48 -6.41 -6.76
CA ASN A 23 13.28 -5.64 -6.45
C ASN A 23 12.25 -5.74 -7.60
N CYS A 24 10.97 -5.64 -7.28
CA CYS A 24 9.89 -5.71 -8.27
C CYS A 24 10.00 -4.58 -9.28
N ILE A 25 10.25 -4.93 -10.55
CA ILE A 25 10.30 -3.97 -11.66
C ILE A 25 8.95 -3.26 -11.87
N GLY A 26 7.85 -3.93 -11.51
CA GLY A 26 6.49 -3.43 -11.62
C GLY A 26 6.03 -2.55 -10.46
N MET A 27 6.86 -2.30 -9.43
CA MET A 27 6.44 -1.59 -8.22
C MET A 27 5.76 -0.24 -8.52
N ARG A 28 6.37 0.56 -9.40
CA ARG A 28 5.83 1.89 -9.75
C ARG A 28 4.49 1.79 -10.48
N PHE A 29 4.39 0.84 -11.41
CA PHE A 29 3.15 0.58 -12.14
C PHE A 29 2.05 0.09 -11.21
N ALA A 30 2.34 -0.89 -10.35
CA ALA A 30 1.38 -1.42 -9.38
C ALA A 30 0.83 -0.32 -8.46
N LEU A 31 1.70 0.54 -7.93
CA LEU A 31 1.29 1.65 -7.07
C LEU A 31 0.43 2.69 -7.82
N LEU A 32 0.75 2.99 -9.07
CA LEU A 32 -0.05 3.91 -9.88
C LEU A 32 -1.43 3.32 -10.17
N SER A 33 -1.47 2.11 -10.71
CA SER A 33 -2.71 1.41 -11.06
C SER A 33 -3.62 1.24 -9.85
N LEU A 34 -3.05 0.87 -8.69
CA LEU A 34 -3.82 0.74 -7.45
C LEU A 34 -4.36 2.09 -6.96
N LYS A 35 -3.57 3.17 -7.01
CA LYS A 35 -4.03 4.50 -6.63
C LYS A 35 -5.19 4.97 -7.51
N VAL A 36 -5.05 4.82 -8.83
CA VAL A 36 -6.11 5.19 -9.79
C VAL A 36 -7.36 4.35 -9.55
N GLY A 37 -7.19 3.03 -9.36
CA GLY A 37 -8.30 2.13 -9.05
C GLY A 37 -9.03 2.52 -7.76
N ILE A 38 -8.30 2.80 -6.68
CA ILE A 38 -8.89 3.23 -5.40
C ILE A 38 -9.61 4.56 -5.55
N VAL A 39 -9.01 5.56 -6.20
CA VAL A 39 -9.66 6.87 -6.42
C VAL A 39 -10.95 6.70 -7.21
N SER A 40 -10.92 5.92 -8.30
CA SER A 40 -12.11 5.62 -9.10
C SER A 40 -13.20 4.94 -8.27
N LEU A 41 -12.83 3.99 -7.41
CA LEU A 41 -13.76 3.30 -6.52
C LEU A 41 -14.39 4.27 -5.51
N LEU A 42 -13.58 5.11 -4.87
CA LEU A 42 -14.05 6.09 -3.88
C LEU A 42 -14.94 7.18 -4.49
N GLN A 43 -14.74 7.53 -5.77
CA GLN A 43 -15.56 8.53 -6.46
C GLN A 43 -16.94 7.99 -6.85
N ASN A 44 -17.05 6.69 -7.14
CA ASN A 44 -18.28 6.11 -7.70
C ASN A 44 -19.06 5.25 -6.70
N PHE A 45 -18.46 4.87 -5.57
CA PHE A 45 -19.06 3.98 -4.59
C PHE A 45 -18.87 4.49 -3.16
N SER A 46 -19.85 4.20 -2.30
CA SER A 46 -19.75 4.43 -0.86
C SER A 46 -19.49 3.11 -0.14
N PHE A 47 -18.37 3.03 0.58
CA PHE A 47 -17.98 1.85 1.33
C PHE A 47 -18.56 1.87 2.75
N GLN A 48 -19.00 0.71 3.24
CA GLN A 48 -19.43 0.51 4.63
C GLN A 48 -18.72 -0.71 5.20
N ILE A 49 -18.44 -0.68 6.50
CA ILE A 49 -17.76 -1.77 7.20
C ILE A 49 -18.76 -2.92 7.39
N CYS A 50 -18.37 -4.14 7.01
CA CYS A 50 -19.15 -5.35 7.28
C CYS A 50 -18.59 -6.06 8.50
N LYS A 51 -19.48 -6.58 9.38
CA LYS A 51 -19.10 -7.30 10.60
C LYS A 51 -18.37 -8.63 10.35
N GLN A 52 -18.30 -9.09 9.10
CA GLN A 52 -17.63 -10.34 8.72
C GLN A 52 -16.11 -10.21 8.55
N THR A 53 -15.57 -8.99 8.59
CA THR A 53 -14.12 -8.74 8.46
C THR A 53 -13.69 -7.79 9.58
N PRO A 54 -13.23 -8.32 10.74
CA PRO A 54 -12.74 -7.49 11.84
C PRO A 54 -11.43 -6.76 11.51
#